data_AF-A0A2I1YZK4-F1
#
_entry.id   AF-A0A2I1YZK4-F1
#
_cell.length_a   1.000
_cell.length_b   1.000
_cell.length_c   1.000
_cell.angle_alpha   90.00
_cell.angle_beta   90.00
_cell.angle_gamma   90.00
#
_symmetry.space_group_name_H-M   'P 1'
#
loop_
_entity.id
_entity.type
_entity.pdbx_description
1 polymer ?
#
loop_
_entity_poly.entity_id
_entity_poly.type
_entity_poly.pdbx_seq_one_letter_code
_entity_poly.pdbx_strand_id
1 'polypeptide(L)'
;MAVSKFYAVWRKESGEEEIVNAFQALALKGRAQIITTPKEQATLFDLETGLKVNPRSSQKKDGRYVGQPYFSYYPGEESPLKGLESSFEYSSELNAFIEAFKTIEKFQIEYDDHTAYIFPKAISLMQRIVFEDEDFVILKLLIDIDGTYPYSEYYRLNGQLGIEFYKTSRPEPAKRIKLAKKGIPLFEAEAHFPESTKIYVPKEFTSPEQVRSIAARVREVYQKTNYKLYGNFDKYHIEAFVFLDDNERKYQTLKTYEEQCQELLTEIERLRLSYIEKSEKVDQLDKNIEEVKIRLRKYHEEEEYYKKLEKENQKLEYANQKLKQEKGEILSENQRLTNKSQRLRKLKNAAEEKIEYLQKRSFWQRLLNK
;
A
#
# COMPACT_ATOMS: atom_id res chain seq x y z
N MET A 1 -29.76 41.67 -11.43
CA MET A 1 -30.30 40.30 -11.31
C MET A 1 -30.43 39.97 -9.84
N ALA A 2 -31.53 39.37 -9.40
CA ALA A 2 -31.64 38.86 -8.03
C ALA A 2 -30.77 37.59 -7.93
N VAL A 3 -29.86 37.55 -6.96
CA VAL A 3 -29.04 36.37 -6.69
C VAL A 3 -29.96 35.27 -6.15
N SER A 4 -30.06 34.14 -6.86
CA SER A 4 -30.86 32.99 -6.41
C SER A 4 -30.15 32.30 -5.24
N LYS A 5 -30.50 32.70 -4.02
CA LYS A 5 -29.91 32.14 -2.79
C LYS A 5 -30.53 30.79 -2.44
N PHE A 6 -29.72 29.80 -2.07
CA PHE A 6 -30.19 28.46 -1.75
C PHE A 6 -30.30 28.18 -0.24
N TYR A 7 -29.55 28.89 0.61
CA TYR A 7 -29.56 28.72 2.06
C TYR A 7 -30.04 30.01 2.75
N ALA A 8 -30.63 29.85 3.93
CA ALA A 8 -31.04 30.93 4.83
C ALA A 8 -30.91 30.48 6.29
N VAL A 9 -30.89 31.45 7.21
CA VAL A 9 -30.98 31.21 8.65
C VAL A 9 -32.45 31.14 9.04
N TRP A 10 -32.87 30.04 9.64
CA TRP A 10 -34.12 29.94 10.35
C TRP A 10 -33.89 30.22 11.83
N ARG A 11 -34.46 31.31 12.33
CA ARG A 11 -34.50 31.62 13.76
C ARG A 11 -35.77 31.02 14.37
N LYS A 12 -35.61 30.03 15.25
CA LYS A 12 -36.71 29.38 15.96
C LYS A 12 -37.22 30.29 17.08
N GLU A 13 -38.42 30.01 17.58
CA GLU A 13 -39.00 30.75 18.72
C GLU A 13 -38.14 30.65 19.99
N SER A 14 -37.40 29.54 20.14
CA SER A 14 -36.43 29.34 21.22
C SER A 14 -35.22 30.29 21.16
N GLY A 15 -35.03 31.01 20.05
CA GLY A 15 -33.84 31.80 19.75
C GLY A 15 -32.71 30.99 19.10
N GLU A 16 -32.85 29.67 18.96
CA GLU A 16 -31.90 28.84 18.22
C GLU A 16 -31.93 29.16 16.73
N GLU A 17 -30.75 29.23 16.10
CA GLU A 17 -30.59 29.45 14.67
C GLU A 17 -30.18 28.15 13.97
N GLU A 18 -30.85 27.84 12.86
CA GLU A 18 -30.56 26.67 12.04
C GLU A 18 -30.42 27.08 10.56
N ILE A 19 -29.39 26.56 9.89
CA ILE A 19 -29.22 26.77 8.45
C ILE A 19 -30.13 25.80 7.70
N VAL A 20 -31.03 26.35 6.89
CA VAL A 20 -31.97 25.58 6.07
C VAL A 20 -31.80 25.90 4.60
N ASN A 21 -31.87 24.86 3.76
CA ASN A 21 -31.93 25.06 2.31
C ASN A 21 -33.36 25.38 1.83
N ALA A 22 -33.49 25.91 0.61
CA ALA A 22 -34.76 26.37 0.08
C ALA A 22 -35.83 25.25 -0.04
N PHE A 23 -35.43 24.00 -0.28
CA PHE A 23 -36.36 22.87 -0.25
C PHE A 23 -36.90 22.60 1.16
N GLN A 24 -36.03 22.59 2.16
CA GLN A 24 -36.40 22.41 3.57
C GLN A 24 -37.34 23.54 4.01
N ALA A 25 -37.01 24.79 3.69
CA ALA A 25 -37.85 25.94 4.02
C ALA A 25 -39.25 25.87 3.38
N LEU A 26 -39.36 25.44 2.12
CA LEU A 26 -40.67 25.22 1.49
C LEU A 26 -41.48 24.12 2.18
N ALA A 27 -40.83 23.02 2.59
CA ALA A 27 -41.48 21.94 3.33
C ALA A 27 -41.96 22.40 4.72
N LEU A 28 -41.12 23.14 5.45
CA LEU A 28 -41.47 23.72 6.75
C LEU A 28 -42.65 24.70 6.61
N LYS A 29 -42.63 25.55 5.58
CA LYS A 29 -43.73 26.47 5.25
C LYS A 29 -45.03 25.72 4.96
N GLY A 30 -44.98 24.66 4.16
CA GLY A 30 -46.14 23.82 3.84
C GLY A 30 -46.74 23.10 5.05
N ARG A 31 -45.93 22.84 6.10
CA ARG A 31 -46.35 22.26 7.38
C ARG A 31 -46.72 23.31 8.43
N ALA A 32 -46.72 24.61 8.08
CA ALA A 32 -46.93 25.72 9.01
C ALA A 32 -45.97 25.74 10.21
N GLN A 33 -44.75 25.22 10.05
CA GLN A 33 -43.71 25.22 11.10
C GLN A 33 -42.84 26.49 11.09
N ILE A 34 -42.94 27.30 10.04
CA ILE A 34 -42.29 28.61 9.93
C ILE A 34 -43.29 29.65 9.47
N ILE A 35 -43.10 30.87 9.96
CA ILE A 35 -43.89 32.02 9.53
C ILE A 35 -43.15 32.70 8.40
N THR A 36 -43.83 32.90 7.27
CA THR A 36 -43.28 33.63 6.11
C THR A 36 -44.12 34.84 5.72
N THR A 37 -45.28 35.03 6.34
CA THR A 37 -46.19 36.15 6.11
C THR A 37 -46.99 36.40 7.39
N PRO A 38 -47.17 37.65 7.84
CA PRO A 38 -46.63 38.89 7.26
C PRO A 38 -45.11 39.00 7.46
N LYS A 39 -44.44 39.89 6.71
CA LYS A 39 -42.97 40.05 6.73
C LYS A 39 -42.46 40.28 8.15
N GLU A 40 -43.19 41.07 8.94
CA GLU A 40 -42.85 41.48 10.30
C GLU A 40 -42.71 40.28 11.25
N GLN A 41 -43.36 39.17 10.94
CA GLN A 41 -43.31 37.92 11.71
C GLN A 41 -42.45 36.85 11.06
N ALA A 42 -41.87 37.10 9.88
CA ALA A 42 -41.11 36.09 9.18
C ALA A 42 -39.84 35.68 9.95
N THR A 43 -39.59 34.37 9.99
CA THR A 43 -38.54 33.75 10.82
C THR A 43 -37.32 33.32 10.02
N LEU A 44 -37.28 33.64 8.72
CA LEU A 44 -36.17 33.32 7.81
C LEU A 44 -35.39 34.58 7.45
N PHE A 45 -34.07 34.48 7.56
CA PHE A 45 -33.15 35.59 7.38
C PHE A 45 -32.04 35.21 6.40
N ASP A 46 -31.60 36.18 5.62
CA ASP A 46 -30.47 36.05 4.73
C ASP A 46 -29.14 35.95 5.50
N LEU A 47 -28.25 35.06 5.05
CA LEU A 47 -26.96 34.79 5.70
C LEU A 47 -26.04 36.02 5.73
N GLU A 48 -26.03 36.78 4.63
CA GLU A 48 -25.11 37.91 4.46
C GLU A 48 -25.67 39.17 5.11
N THR A 49 -26.91 39.51 4.78
CA THR A 49 -27.49 40.82 5.12
C THR A 49 -28.32 40.81 6.41
N GLY A 50 -28.71 39.64 6.92
CA GLY A 50 -29.65 39.52 8.04
C GLY A 50 -31.06 40.03 7.71
N LEU A 51 -31.35 40.37 6.45
CA LEU A 51 -32.70 40.78 6.03
C LEU A 51 -33.63 39.57 5.93
N LYS A 52 -34.92 39.83 6.09
CA LYS A 52 -35.92 38.76 6.01
C LYS A 52 -36.10 38.27 4.58
N VAL A 53 -36.22 36.96 4.44
CA VAL A 53 -36.37 36.30 3.13
C VAL A 53 -37.56 35.35 3.12
N ASN A 54 -38.13 35.15 1.95
CA ASN A 54 -39.25 34.25 1.71
C ASN A 54 -38.80 33.11 0.77
N PRO A 55 -39.02 31.84 1.12
CA PRO A 55 -38.75 30.72 0.22
C PRO A 55 -39.75 30.73 -0.93
N ARG A 56 -39.23 30.65 -2.15
CA ARG A 56 -39.99 30.60 -3.40
C ARG A 56 -39.76 29.26 -4.08
N SER A 57 -40.85 28.65 -4.52
CA SER A 57 -40.75 27.62 -5.54
C SER A 57 -40.20 28.23 -6.83
N SER A 58 -39.58 27.38 -7.64
CA SER A 58 -39.15 27.74 -8.99
C SER A 58 -40.34 28.05 -9.91
N GLN A 59 -40.08 28.34 -11.18
CA GLN A 59 -41.16 28.66 -12.12
C GLN A 59 -42.10 27.47 -12.29
N LYS A 60 -43.41 27.72 -12.31
CA LYS A 60 -44.40 26.70 -12.61
C LYS A 60 -44.54 26.58 -14.13
N LYS A 61 -44.21 25.42 -14.69
CA LYS A 61 -44.36 25.09 -16.10
C LYS A 61 -45.21 23.82 -16.24
N ASP A 62 -46.27 23.88 -17.05
CA ASP A 62 -47.19 22.76 -17.30
C ASP A 62 -47.73 22.09 -16.01
N GLY A 63 -48.12 22.92 -15.03
CA GLY A 63 -48.68 22.45 -13.76
C GLY A 63 -47.64 21.97 -12.74
N ARG A 64 -46.35 21.85 -13.12
CA ARG A 64 -45.25 21.39 -12.26
C ARG A 64 -44.27 22.52 -11.98
N TYR A 65 -43.68 22.56 -10.79
CA TYR A 65 -42.56 23.46 -10.52
C TYR A 65 -41.31 22.91 -11.21
N VAL A 66 -40.64 23.73 -12.02
CA VAL A 66 -39.46 23.37 -12.81
C VAL A 66 -38.33 24.31 -12.42
N GLY A 67 -37.24 23.71 -11.94
CA GLY A 67 -36.02 24.40 -11.51
C GLY A 67 -35.83 24.42 -10.00
N GLN A 68 -34.71 24.98 -9.56
CA GLN A 68 -34.30 25.00 -8.16
C GLN A 68 -35.06 26.07 -7.35
N PRO A 69 -35.64 25.72 -6.18
CA PRO A 69 -36.15 26.69 -5.23
C PRO A 69 -35.07 27.65 -4.72
N TYR A 70 -35.48 28.85 -4.33
CA TYR A 70 -34.56 29.88 -3.88
C TYR A 70 -35.23 30.79 -2.83
N PHE A 71 -34.41 31.56 -2.11
CA PHE A 71 -34.85 32.62 -1.23
C PHE A 71 -34.87 33.96 -1.94
N SER A 72 -35.95 34.73 -1.73
CA SER A 72 -36.11 36.09 -2.25
C SER A 72 -36.42 37.06 -1.11
N TYR A 73 -35.92 38.29 -1.19
CA TYR A 73 -36.37 39.37 -0.30
C TYR A 73 -37.86 39.70 -0.47
N TYR A 74 -38.45 40.35 0.51
CA TYR A 74 -39.85 40.78 0.42
C TYR A 74 -40.01 41.94 -0.58
N PRO A 75 -41.20 42.10 -1.20
CA PRO A 75 -41.45 43.22 -2.10
C PRO A 75 -41.11 44.57 -1.45
N GLY A 76 -40.37 45.42 -2.16
CA GLY A 76 -39.93 46.73 -1.66
C GLY A 76 -38.66 46.71 -0.82
N GLU A 77 -38.10 45.55 -0.47
CA GLU A 77 -36.75 45.46 0.09
C GLU A 77 -35.72 45.32 -1.03
N GLU A 78 -34.82 46.31 -1.13
CA GLU A 78 -33.63 46.17 -1.96
C GLU A 78 -32.52 45.52 -1.15
N SER A 79 -31.83 44.54 -1.76
CA SER A 79 -30.62 43.97 -1.18
C SER A 79 -29.56 45.07 -1.02
N PRO A 80 -28.95 45.25 0.15
CA PRO A 80 -27.75 46.07 0.30
C PRO A 80 -26.62 45.62 -0.62
N LEU A 81 -26.66 44.36 -1.05
CA LEU A 81 -25.70 43.73 -1.96
C LEU A 81 -26.10 43.84 -3.43
N LYS A 82 -27.13 44.61 -3.77
CA LYS A 82 -27.60 44.75 -5.16
C LYS A 82 -26.53 45.43 -6.02
N GLY A 83 -26.04 44.71 -7.03
CA GLY A 83 -24.99 45.21 -7.92
C GLY A 83 -23.56 44.98 -7.41
N LEU A 84 -23.40 44.43 -6.20
CA LEU A 84 -22.13 43.88 -5.73
C LEU A 84 -21.98 42.44 -6.22
N GLU A 85 -20.74 42.01 -6.40
CA GLU A 85 -20.46 40.59 -6.59
C GLU A 85 -20.90 39.82 -5.34
N SER A 86 -21.59 38.70 -5.56
CA SER A 86 -22.03 37.85 -4.46
C SER A 86 -20.79 37.31 -3.74
N SER A 87 -20.75 37.39 -2.41
CA SER A 87 -19.65 36.77 -1.64
C SER A 87 -19.63 35.24 -1.74
N PHE A 88 -20.70 34.67 -2.32
CA PHE A 88 -20.95 33.25 -2.43
C PHE A 88 -21.58 32.88 -3.77
N GLU A 89 -21.04 31.87 -4.46
CA GLU A 89 -21.63 31.27 -5.66
C GLU A 89 -22.58 30.12 -5.29
N TYR A 90 -23.84 30.19 -5.72
CA TYR A 90 -24.80 29.09 -5.56
C TYR A 90 -24.81 28.22 -6.82
N SER A 91 -24.12 27.07 -6.78
CA SER A 91 -24.18 26.05 -7.84
C SER A 91 -24.67 24.71 -7.28
N SER A 92 -25.24 23.88 -8.14
CA SER A 92 -25.73 22.54 -7.74
C SER A 92 -24.57 21.65 -7.26
N GLU A 93 -23.39 21.78 -7.84
CA GLU A 93 -22.20 21.06 -7.41
C GLU A 93 -21.77 21.48 -6.00
N LEU A 94 -21.70 22.79 -5.72
CA LEU A 94 -21.38 23.32 -4.39
C LEU A 94 -22.40 22.84 -3.36
N ASN A 95 -23.68 22.94 -3.68
CA ASN A 95 -24.75 22.48 -2.80
C ASN A 95 -24.64 20.97 -2.50
N ALA A 96 -24.28 20.15 -3.50
CA ALA A 96 -24.05 18.72 -3.30
C ALA A 96 -22.89 18.46 -2.32
N PHE A 97 -21.78 19.19 -2.45
CA PHE A 97 -20.65 19.09 -1.52
C PHE A 97 -21.04 19.49 -0.11
N ILE A 98 -21.69 20.64 0.06
CA ILE A 98 -22.12 21.16 1.37
C ILE A 98 -23.07 20.17 2.06
N GLU A 99 -24.07 19.65 1.35
CA GLU A 99 -25.02 18.67 1.90
C GLU A 99 -24.38 17.30 2.18
N ALA A 100 -23.37 16.91 1.40
CA ALA A 100 -22.62 15.67 1.64
C ALA A 100 -21.78 15.78 2.91
N PHE A 101 -21.02 16.87 3.04
CA PHE A 101 -20.09 17.14 4.13
C PHE A 101 -20.80 17.54 5.43
N LYS A 102 -22.07 17.96 5.39
CA LYS A 102 -22.88 18.24 6.59
C LYS A 102 -22.82 17.13 7.64
N THR A 103 -22.70 15.87 7.21
CA THR A 103 -22.69 14.71 8.11
C THR A 103 -21.58 13.72 7.73
N ILE A 104 -20.45 14.20 7.22
CA ILE A 104 -19.31 13.33 6.90
C ILE A 104 -18.59 12.93 8.19
N GLU A 105 -18.31 11.63 8.36
CA GLU A 105 -17.71 11.12 9.60
C GLU A 105 -16.18 11.06 9.57
N LYS A 106 -15.62 10.98 8.36
CA LYS A 106 -14.18 11.05 8.08
C LYS A 106 -13.94 11.32 6.61
N PHE A 107 -12.81 11.92 6.27
CA PHE A 107 -12.36 12.08 4.89
C PHE A 107 -10.86 12.34 4.85
N GLN A 108 -10.26 12.25 3.66
CA GLN A 108 -8.87 12.65 3.44
C GLN A 108 -8.82 13.99 2.72
N ILE A 109 -7.87 14.84 3.08
CA ILE A 109 -7.44 15.98 2.29
C ILE A 109 -6.05 15.71 1.69
N GLU A 110 -5.80 16.23 0.50
CA GLU A 110 -4.47 16.24 -0.14
C GLU A 110 -4.11 17.66 -0.56
N TYR A 111 -2.90 18.10 -0.19
CA TYR A 111 -2.30 19.39 -0.55
C TYR A 111 -0.77 19.29 -0.49
N ASP A 112 -0.05 19.93 -1.42
CA ASP A 112 1.42 20.02 -1.43
C ASP A 112 2.15 18.70 -1.12
N ASP A 113 1.72 17.59 -1.73
CA ASP A 113 2.21 16.21 -1.49
C ASP A 113 1.97 15.64 -0.07
N HIS A 114 1.21 16.35 0.77
CA HIS A 114 0.75 15.90 2.07
C HIS A 114 -0.65 15.30 1.96
N THR A 115 -0.91 14.24 2.71
CA THR A 115 -2.25 13.67 2.89
C THR A 115 -2.57 13.60 4.37
N ALA A 116 -3.76 14.05 4.76
CA ALA A 116 -4.23 13.96 6.14
C ALA A 116 -5.66 13.41 6.17
N TYR A 117 -5.91 12.42 7.02
CA TYR A 117 -7.26 12.07 7.45
C TYR A 117 -7.76 13.11 8.44
N ILE A 118 -9.00 13.55 8.25
CA ILE A 118 -9.73 14.43 9.14
C ILE A 118 -10.89 13.64 9.73
N PHE A 119 -11.03 13.68 11.05
CA PHE A 119 -12.15 13.10 11.79
C PHE A 119 -12.96 14.25 12.40
N PRO A 120 -14.07 14.67 11.79
CA PRO A 120 -14.92 15.73 12.33
C PRO A 120 -15.55 15.37 13.67
N LYS A 121 -15.52 16.31 14.61
CA LYS A 121 -16.31 16.30 15.84
C LYS A 121 -17.66 16.98 15.63
N ALA A 122 -17.64 18.15 15.00
CA ALA A 122 -18.82 18.94 14.67
C ALA A 122 -18.59 19.68 13.35
N ILE A 123 -19.68 19.93 12.61
CA ILE A 123 -19.62 20.60 11.30
C ILE A 123 -20.69 21.68 11.26
N SER A 124 -20.26 22.93 11.09
CA SER A 124 -21.12 24.09 10.94
C SER A 124 -21.15 24.53 9.48
N LEU A 125 -22.34 24.57 8.89
CA LEU A 125 -22.54 25.01 7.51
C LEU A 125 -22.73 26.53 7.47
N MET A 126 -22.22 27.18 6.42
CA MET A 126 -22.44 28.60 6.15
C MET A 126 -22.20 29.49 7.38
N GLN A 127 -21.14 29.17 8.13
CA GLN A 127 -20.86 29.81 9.40
C GLN A 127 -20.49 31.27 9.17
N ARG A 128 -21.22 32.17 9.85
CA ARG A 128 -20.87 33.59 9.91
C ARG A 128 -19.76 33.79 10.92
N ILE A 129 -18.58 34.19 10.45
CA ILE A 129 -17.41 34.50 11.28
C ILE A 129 -17.32 36.02 11.40
N VAL A 130 -17.57 36.54 12.59
CA VAL A 130 -17.44 37.96 12.93
C VAL A 130 -16.02 38.25 13.43
N PHE A 131 -15.45 39.37 13.01
CA PHE A 131 -14.13 39.85 13.40
C PHE A 131 -14.24 41.06 14.35
N GLU A 132 -13.11 41.48 14.94
CA GLU A 132 -13.07 42.57 15.91
C GLU A 132 -13.49 43.93 15.32
N ASP A 133 -13.30 44.13 14.01
CA ASP A 133 -13.70 45.33 13.28
C ASP A 133 -15.19 45.33 12.88
N GLU A 134 -16.01 44.47 13.51
CA GLU A 134 -17.41 44.20 13.21
C GLU A 134 -17.69 43.69 11.78
N ASP A 135 -16.65 43.54 10.96
CA ASP A 135 -16.75 42.89 9.66
C ASP A 135 -16.96 41.38 9.83
N PHE A 136 -17.41 40.72 8.77
CA PHE A 136 -17.70 39.31 8.80
C PHE A 136 -17.43 38.63 7.45
N VAL A 137 -17.22 37.32 7.51
CA VAL A 137 -17.23 36.47 6.32
C VAL A 137 -18.18 35.29 6.55
N ILE A 138 -18.76 34.79 5.46
CA ILE A 138 -19.48 33.51 5.46
C ILE A 138 -18.51 32.42 5.02
N LEU A 139 -18.29 31.43 5.87
CA LEU A 139 -17.45 30.26 5.61
C LEU A 139 -18.34 29.07 5.27
N LYS A 140 -18.11 28.40 4.14
CA LYS A 140 -19.02 27.35 3.65
C LYS A 140 -19.14 26.18 4.61
N LEU A 141 -18.01 25.71 5.12
CA LEU A 141 -17.92 24.70 6.18
C LEU A 141 -16.89 25.12 7.20
N LEU A 142 -17.26 25.08 8.48
CA LEU A 142 -16.33 25.08 9.59
C LEU A 142 -16.42 23.71 10.29
N ILE A 143 -15.30 23.02 10.38
CA ILE A 143 -15.21 21.70 10.98
C ILE A 143 -14.42 21.82 12.27
N ASP A 144 -15.02 21.48 13.40
CA ASP A 144 -14.28 21.18 14.61
C ASP A 144 -13.74 19.77 14.49
N ILE A 145 -12.44 19.59 14.72
CA ILE A 145 -11.76 18.31 14.50
C ILE A 145 -11.72 17.53 15.81
N ASP A 146 -12.03 16.23 15.75
CA ASP A 146 -11.83 15.28 16.86
C ASP A 146 -10.41 14.71 16.84
N GLY A 147 -9.89 14.42 15.64
CA GLY A 147 -8.51 14.00 15.44
C GLY A 147 -8.08 14.02 13.98
N THR A 148 -6.80 13.76 13.74
CA THR A 148 -6.22 13.64 12.40
C THR A 148 -5.28 12.45 12.31
N TYR A 149 -4.96 12.02 11.09
CA TYR A 149 -3.81 11.16 10.81
C TYR A 149 -3.06 11.68 9.58
N PRO A 150 -1.79 12.11 9.69
CA PRO A 150 -0.96 12.13 10.90
C PRO A 150 -1.55 12.99 12.04
N TYR A 151 -1.19 12.69 13.29
CA TYR A 151 -1.74 13.35 14.49
C TYR A 151 -1.24 14.78 14.65
N SER A 152 -0.05 15.09 14.14
CA SER A 152 0.51 16.46 14.14
C SER A 152 -0.42 17.46 13.42
N GLU A 153 -1.12 17.03 12.38
CA GLU A 153 -2.01 17.87 11.58
C GLU A 153 -3.14 18.51 12.39
N TYR A 154 -3.63 17.84 13.44
CA TYR A 154 -4.60 18.41 14.36
C TYR A 154 -4.12 19.75 14.92
N TYR A 155 -2.85 19.81 15.33
CA TYR A 155 -2.25 21.01 15.90
C TYR A 155 -1.86 22.02 14.82
N ARG A 156 -1.42 21.57 13.64
CA ARG A 156 -1.21 22.44 12.48
C ARG A 156 -2.48 23.23 12.14
N LEU A 157 -3.62 22.57 12.30
CA LEU A 157 -4.94 23.10 11.99
C LEU A 157 -5.62 23.79 13.19
N ASN A 158 -4.95 23.96 14.34
CA ASN A 158 -5.57 24.48 15.56
C ASN A 158 -6.85 23.74 15.99
N GLY A 159 -6.97 22.44 15.68
CA GLY A 159 -8.15 21.64 15.98
C GLY A 159 -9.40 22.00 15.19
N GLN A 160 -9.30 22.81 14.14
CA GLN A 160 -10.42 23.23 13.30
C GLN A 160 -10.03 23.33 11.81
N LEU A 161 -10.99 23.20 10.92
CA LEU A 161 -10.75 23.32 9.48
C LEU A 161 -11.91 24.08 8.82
N GLY A 162 -11.58 25.24 8.25
CA GLY A 162 -12.46 25.90 7.30
C GLY A 162 -12.28 25.30 5.91
N ILE A 163 -13.38 24.92 5.25
CA ILE A 163 -13.35 24.49 3.85
C ILE A 163 -14.13 25.49 3.01
N GLU A 164 -13.46 26.00 1.98
CA GLU A 164 -14.11 26.75 0.92
C GLU A 164 -14.12 25.97 -0.38
N PHE A 165 -15.29 25.42 -0.71
CA PHE A 165 -15.52 24.90 -2.05
C PHE A 165 -15.69 26.03 -3.07
N TYR A 166 -15.02 25.98 -4.22
CA TYR A 166 -15.18 26.96 -5.30
C TYR A 166 -15.47 26.30 -6.64
N LYS A 167 -16.15 26.99 -7.56
CA LYS A 167 -16.34 26.49 -8.95
C LYS A 167 -15.51 27.31 -9.93
N THR A 168 -15.67 28.63 -9.91
CA THR A 168 -14.94 29.53 -10.81
C THR A 168 -14.05 30.52 -10.06
N SER A 169 -14.58 31.09 -8.97
CA SER A 169 -13.92 32.15 -8.22
C SER A 169 -13.45 31.64 -6.87
N ARG A 170 -12.15 31.83 -6.58
CA ARG A 170 -11.55 31.51 -5.28
C ARG A 170 -11.85 32.60 -4.24
N PRO A 171 -11.72 32.31 -2.93
CA PRO A 171 -11.75 33.32 -1.88
C PRO A 171 -10.89 34.54 -2.18
N GLU A 172 -11.40 35.71 -1.79
CA GLU A 172 -10.61 36.93 -1.84
C GLU A 172 -9.45 36.89 -0.83
N PRO A 173 -8.31 37.54 -1.12
CA PRO A 173 -7.19 37.65 -0.20
C PRO A 173 -7.56 38.19 1.19
N ALA A 174 -8.50 39.14 1.26
CA ALA A 174 -8.97 39.70 2.53
C ALA A 174 -9.59 38.63 3.45
N LYS A 175 -10.48 37.78 2.90
CA LYS A 175 -11.08 36.66 3.63
C LYS A 175 -10.02 35.68 4.13
N ARG A 176 -9.04 35.34 3.29
CA ARG A 176 -7.93 34.44 3.65
C ARG A 176 -7.16 34.95 4.86
N ILE A 177 -6.74 36.21 4.81
CA ILE A 177 -5.92 36.85 5.85
C ILE A 177 -6.72 36.99 7.15
N LYS A 178 -8.00 37.39 7.08
CA LYS A 178 -8.84 37.55 8.28
C LYS A 178 -9.06 36.21 9.00
N LEU A 179 -9.35 35.14 8.27
CA LEU A 179 -9.49 33.79 8.85
C LEU A 179 -8.16 33.28 9.42
N ALA A 180 -7.06 33.50 8.72
CA ALA A 180 -5.73 33.10 9.15
C ALA A 180 -5.33 33.74 10.49
N LYS A 181 -5.57 35.04 10.64
CA LYS A 181 -5.32 35.80 11.88
C LYS A 181 -6.20 35.34 13.05
N LYS A 182 -7.39 34.83 12.75
CA LYS A 182 -8.29 34.23 13.75
C LYS A 182 -7.90 32.78 14.10
N GLY A 183 -6.86 32.24 13.46
CA GLY A 183 -6.37 30.88 13.67
C GLY A 183 -7.27 29.80 13.06
N ILE A 184 -8.09 30.15 12.06
CA ILE A 184 -8.95 29.21 11.32
C ILE A 184 -8.25 28.88 9.99
N PRO A 185 -7.71 27.66 9.81
CA PRO A 185 -7.13 27.23 8.55
C PRO A 185 -8.18 27.23 7.43
N LEU A 186 -7.85 27.76 6.26
CA LEU A 186 -8.75 27.77 5.09
C LEU A 186 -8.22 26.84 4.00
N PHE A 187 -8.90 25.70 3.84
CA PHE A 187 -8.66 24.76 2.77
C PHE A 187 -9.57 25.07 1.58
N GLU A 188 -8.96 25.44 0.46
CA GLU A 188 -9.67 25.78 -0.78
C GLU A 188 -9.73 24.55 -1.67
N ALA A 189 -10.94 24.09 -2.00
CA ALA A 189 -11.14 22.91 -2.82
C ALA A 189 -12.08 23.21 -3.98
N GLU A 190 -11.76 22.72 -5.17
CA GLU A 190 -12.68 22.87 -6.30
C GLU A 190 -13.89 21.93 -6.11
N ALA A 191 -15.10 22.47 -6.28
CA ALA A 191 -16.35 21.70 -6.30
C ALA A 191 -16.50 20.98 -7.64
N HIS A 192 -15.59 20.06 -7.90
CA HIS A 192 -15.54 19.26 -9.10
C HIS A 192 -15.67 17.77 -8.74
N PHE A 193 -16.42 17.02 -9.55
CA PHE A 193 -16.57 15.58 -9.43
C PHE A 193 -15.87 14.91 -10.62
N PRO A 194 -14.68 14.31 -10.42
CA PRO A 194 -14.01 13.61 -11.50
C PRO A 194 -14.84 12.43 -12.00
N GLU A 195 -14.66 12.08 -13.28
CA GLU A 195 -15.39 10.98 -13.92
C GLU A 195 -15.26 9.64 -13.16
N SER A 196 -14.12 9.44 -12.50
CA SER A 196 -13.85 8.26 -11.65
C SER A 196 -14.86 8.09 -10.51
N THR A 197 -15.44 9.19 -10.01
CA THR A 197 -16.48 9.16 -8.97
C THR A 197 -17.84 8.70 -9.49
N LYS A 198 -18.06 8.77 -10.82
CA LYS A 198 -19.34 8.50 -11.50
C LYS A 198 -20.51 9.34 -10.98
N ILE A 199 -20.24 10.46 -10.30
CA ILE A 199 -21.26 11.35 -9.77
C ILE A 199 -21.64 12.36 -10.85
N TYR A 200 -22.92 12.37 -11.21
CA TYR A 200 -23.48 13.35 -12.15
C TYR A 200 -24.41 14.29 -11.40
N VAL A 201 -24.12 15.58 -11.46
CA VAL A 201 -24.90 16.64 -10.82
C VAL A 201 -25.67 17.41 -11.89
N PRO A 202 -27.00 17.57 -11.78
CA PRO A 202 -27.77 18.38 -12.71
C PRO A 202 -27.42 19.86 -12.55
N LYS A 203 -27.71 20.67 -13.57
CA LYS A 203 -27.55 22.15 -13.48
C LYS A 203 -28.34 22.75 -12.32
N GLU A 204 -29.55 22.25 -12.11
CA GLU A 204 -30.44 22.66 -11.02
C GLU A 204 -31.08 21.41 -10.39
N PHE A 205 -31.19 21.40 -9.06
CA PHE A 205 -31.97 20.38 -8.38
C PHE A 205 -33.46 20.62 -8.53
N THR A 206 -34.22 19.55 -8.76
CA THR A 206 -35.69 19.62 -8.92
C THR A 206 -36.45 19.07 -7.72
N SER A 207 -35.77 18.38 -6.80
CA SER A 207 -36.38 17.77 -5.61
C SER A 207 -35.38 17.61 -4.46
N PRO A 208 -35.86 17.59 -3.19
CA PRO A 208 -35.01 17.29 -2.04
C PRO A 208 -34.47 15.86 -2.05
N GLU A 209 -35.18 14.90 -2.64
CA GLU A 209 -34.72 13.51 -2.82
C GLU A 209 -33.48 13.46 -3.71
N GLN A 210 -33.44 14.26 -4.77
CA GLN A 210 -32.29 14.34 -5.67
C GLN A 210 -31.05 14.90 -4.96
N VAL A 211 -31.21 15.96 -4.16
CA VAL A 211 -30.14 16.52 -3.33
C VAL A 211 -29.60 15.45 -2.38
N ARG A 212 -30.49 14.78 -1.63
CA ARG A 212 -30.11 13.74 -0.67
C ARG A 212 -29.39 12.57 -1.33
N SER A 213 -29.88 12.10 -2.47
CA SER A 213 -29.28 10.99 -3.21
C SER A 213 -27.87 11.31 -3.70
N ILE A 214 -27.68 12.49 -4.31
CA ILE A 214 -26.36 12.92 -4.78
C ILE A 214 -25.41 13.15 -3.61
N ALA A 215 -25.85 13.86 -2.56
CA ALA A 215 -25.05 14.09 -1.35
C ALA A 215 -24.61 12.78 -0.68
N ALA A 216 -25.48 11.76 -0.62
CA ALA A 216 -25.13 10.45 -0.08
C ALA A 216 -24.04 9.76 -0.90
N ARG A 217 -24.11 9.84 -2.24
CA ARG A 217 -23.07 9.28 -3.13
C ARG A 217 -21.73 10.02 -2.99
N VAL A 218 -21.77 11.35 -2.89
CA VAL A 218 -20.58 12.16 -2.62
C VAL A 218 -19.96 11.72 -1.29
N ARG A 219 -20.75 11.66 -0.22
CA ARG A 219 -20.27 11.22 1.09
C ARG A 219 -19.68 9.82 1.05
N GLU A 220 -20.31 8.88 0.36
CA GLU A 220 -19.77 7.53 0.19
C GLU A 220 -18.39 7.52 -0.44
N VAL A 221 -18.16 8.30 -1.50
CA VAL A 221 -16.86 8.44 -2.14
C VAL A 221 -15.82 8.96 -1.13
N TYR A 222 -16.07 10.12 -0.50
CA TYR A 222 -15.07 10.76 0.36
C TYR A 222 -14.86 10.07 1.72
N GLN A 223 -15.86 9.32 2.21
CA GLN A 223 -15.80 8.68 3.54
C GLN A 223 -15.35 7.22 3.49
N LYS A 224 -15.81 6.45 2.49
CA LYS A 224 -15.60 4.99 2.45
C LYS A 224 -14.52 4.55 1.47
N THR A 225 -14.26 5.34 0.44
CA THR A 225 -13.16 5.04 -0.49
C THR A 225 -11.90 5.78 -0.06
N ASN A 226 -10.73 5.36 -0.54
CA ASN A 226 -9.47 6.10 -0.34
C ASN A 226 -9.38 7.33 -1.27
N TYR A 227 -10.52 7.94 -1.58
CA TYR A 227 -10.59 9.14 -2.40
C TYR A 227 -10.31 10.36 -1.53
N LYS A 228 -9.52 11.28 -2.07
CA LYS A 228 -9.01 12.44 -1.36
C LYS A 228 -9.69 13.70 -1.86
N LEU A 229 -10.01 14.61 -0.94
CA LEU A 229 -10.40 15.95 -1.29
C LEU A 229 -9.14 16.75 -1.62
N TYR A 230 -8.94 16.99 -2.92
CA TYR A 230 -7.83 17.77 -3.42
C TYR A 230 -8.11 19.26 -3.22
N GLY A 231 -7.11 19.97 -2.73
CA GLY A 231 -7.20 21.40 -2.50
C GLY A 231 -5.86 21.97 -2.06
N ASN A 232 -5.89 23.20 -1.58
CA ASN A 232 -4.68 23.88 -1.15
C ASN A 232 -4.98 24.86 0.00
N PHE A 233 -3.96 25.12 0.81
CA PHE A 233 -3.91 26.29 1.68
C PHE A 233 -3.23 27.42 0.88
N ASP A 234 -3.92 28.52 0.64
CA ASP A 234 -3.36 29.61 -0.16
C ASP A 234 -2.17 30.29 0.53
N LYS A 235 -1.22 30.79 -0.27
CA LYS A 235 0.00 31.44 0.25
C LYS A 235 -0.32 32.62 1.20
N TYR A 236 -1.28 33.48 0.85
CA TYR A 236 -1.66 34.61 1.71
C TYR A 236 -2.26 34.14 3.05
N HIS A 237 -2.90 32.97 3.03
CA HIS A 237 -3.44 32.36 4.23
C HIS A 237 -2.31 31.82 5.12
N ILE A 238 -1.39 31.05 4.54
CA ILE A 238 -0.25 30.45 5.27
C ILE A 238 0.62 31.55 5.91
N GLU A 239 0.95 32.61 5.17
CA GLU A 239 1.80 33.70 5.67
C GLU A 239 1.17 34.50 6.82
N ALA A 240 -0.16 34.57 6.87
CA ALA A 240 -0.90 35.28 7.91
C ALA A 240 -1.42 34.38 9.04
N PHE A 241 -1.17 33.07 8.96
CA PHE A 241 -1.75 32.09 9.88
C PHE A 241 -1.18 32.23 11.28
N VAL A 242 -2.07 32.25 12.27
CA VAL A 242 -1.71 32.33 13.69
C VAL A 242 -2.02 30.99 14.33
N PHE A 243 -0.98 30.34 14.86
CA PHE A 243 -1.16 29.21 15.78
C PHE A 243 -1.82 29.69 17.06
N LEU A 244 -2.84 28.95 17.51
CA LEU A 244 -3.50 29.20 18.78
C LEU A 244 -2.75 28.46 19.90
N ASP A 245 -2.70 29.08 21.07
CA ASP A 245 -2.05 28.53 22.26
C ASP A 245 -0.62 28.00 21.99
N ASP A 246 -0.36 26.75 22.38
CA ASP A 246 0.93 26.05 22.24
C ASP A 246 0.92 25.08 21.03
N ASN A 247 0.01 25.28 20.06
CA ASN A 247 -0.18 24.33 18.96
C ASN A 247 1.03 24.25 18.04
N GLU A 248 1.78 25.34 17.84
CA GLU A 248 2.99 25.31 17.00
C GLU A 248 4.04 24.34 17.56
N ARG A 249 4.36 24.43 18.85
CA ARG A 249 5.31 23.53 19.50
C ARG A 249 4.84 22.09 19.47
N LYS A 250 3.55 21.84 19.73
CA LYS A 250 2.95 20.50 19.69
C LYS A 250 2.99 19.89 18.30
N TYR A 251 2.67 20.68 17.27
CA TYR A 251 2.79 20.28 15.86
C TYR A 251 4.21 19.87 15.53
N GLN A 252 5.21 20.74 15.79
CA GLN A 252 6.61 20.44 15.48
C GLN A 252 7.10 19.19 16.20
N THR A 253 6.77 19.05 17.49
CA THR A 253 7.17 17.90 18.30
C THR A 253 6.58 16.59 17.77
N LEU A 254 5.27 16.56 17.49
CA LEU A 254 4.63 15.35 16.96
C LEU A 254 5.09 15.02 15.55
N LYS A 255 5.29 16.04 14.70
CA LYS A 255 5.80 15.84 13.34
C LYS A 255 7.18 15.16 13.37
N THR A 256 8.08 15.60 14.25
CA THR A 256 9.39 14.96 14.42
C THR A 256 9.25 13.48 14.84
N TYR A 257 8.34 13.16 15.77
CA TYR A 257 8.12 11.76 16.15
C TYR A 257 7.52 10.92 15.02
N GLU A 258 6.60 11.48 14.25
CA GLU A 258 6.00 10.81 13.09
C GLU A 258 7.04 10.53 12.00
N GLU A 259 7.92 11.48 11.71
CA GLU A 259 9.05 11.32 10.79
C GLU A 259 10.02 10.22 11.29
N GLN A 260 10.39 10.25 12.57
CA GLN A 260 11.24 9.21 13.18
C GLN A 260 10.59 7.82 13.13
N CYS A 261 9.28 7.72 13.39
CA CYS A 261 8.55 6.47 13.26
C CYS A 261 8.58 5.95 11.82
N GLN A 262 8.41 6.82 10.83
CA GLN A 262 8.44 6.44 9.42
C GLN A 262 9.84 5.97 8.98
N GLU A 263 10.90 6.62 9.46
CA GLU A 263 12.28 6.19 9.23
C GLU A 263 12.54 4.81 9.85
N LEU A 264 12.13 4.59 11.10
CA LEU A 264 12.29 3.31 11.79
C LEU A 264 11.50 2.18 11.12
N LEU A 265 10.27 2.44 10.67
CA LEU A 265 9.47 1.46 9.93
C LEU A 265 10.16 1.06 8.62
N THR A 266 10.73 2.03 7.91
CA THR A 266 11.49 1.80 6.68
C THR A 266 12.73 0.94 6.96
N GLU A 267 13.45 1.22 8.06
CA GLU A 267 14.62 0.46 8.47
C GLU A 267 14.27 -0.98 8.87
N ILE A 268 13.18 -1.18 9.61
CA ILE A 268 12.68 -2.51 9.99
C ILE A 268 12.38 -3.34 8.75
N GLU A 269 11.71 -2.78 7.75
CA GLU A 269 11.38 -3.51 6.52
C GLU A 269 12.66 -3.87 5.74
N ARG A 270 13.63 -2.96 5.67
CA ARG A 270 14.95 -3.22 5.06
C ARG A 270 15.68 -4.37 5.76
N LEU A 271 15.72 -4.36 7.09
CA LEU A 271 16.35 -5.41 7.89
C LEU A 271 15.63 -6.75 7.74
N ARG A 272 14.30 -6.73 7.69
CA ARG A 272 13.47 -7.92 7.48
C ARG A 272 13.76 -8.57 6.13
N LEU A 273 13.84 -7.78 5.05
CA LEU A 273 14.21 -8.29 3.73
C LEU A 273 15.64 -8.86 3.72
N SER A 274 16.59 -8.20 4.38
CA SER A 274 17.97 -8.71 4.50
C SER A 274 18.04 -10.02 5.30
N TYR A 275 17.23 -10.17 6.35
CA TYR A 275 17.14 -11.41 7.13
C TYR A 275 16.62 -12.57 6.27
N ILE A 276 15.54 -12.34 5.52
CA ILE A 276 14.96 -13.36 4.62
C ILE A 276 16.01 -13.85 3.63
N GLU A 277 16.70 -12.92 2.95
CA GLU A 277 17.75 -13.26 1.98
C GLU A 277 18.89 -14.08 2.60
N LYS A 278 19.34 -13.71 3.81
CA LYS A 278 20.40 -14.45 4.51
C LYS A 278 19.93 -15.82 4.99
N SER A 279 18.68 -15.94 5.45
CA SER A 279 18.09 -17.20 5.89
C SER A 279 18.05 -18.21 4.74
N GLU A 280 17.61 -17.77 3.55
CA GLU A 280 17.59 -18.62 2.35
C GLU A 280 18.99 -19.11 1.96
N LYS A 281 20.02 -18.26 2.10
CA LYS A 281 21.41 -18.66 1.86
C LYS A 281 21.90 -19.71 2.85
N VAL A 282 21.52 -19.61 4.12
CA VAL A 282 21.85 -20.61 5.15
C VAL A 282 21.21 -21.95 4.78
N ASP A 283 19.92 -21.96 4.45
CA ASP A 283 19.22 -23.19 4.04
C ASP A 283 19.88 -23.86 2.82
N GLN A 284 20.35 -23.05 1.86
CA GLN A 284 21.06 -23.56 0.69
C GLN A 284 22.43 -24.14 1.06
N LEU A 285 23.17 -23.50 1.96
CA LEU A 285 24.47 -24.00 2.44
C LEU A 285 24.29 -25.30 3.22
N ASP A 286 23.26 -25.41 4.06
CA ASP A 286 22.97 -26.63 4.82
C ASP A 286 22.68 -27.82 3.90
N LYS A 287 21.90 -27.61 2.83
CA LYS A 287 21.68 -28.63 1.79
C LYS A 287 22.99 -29.03 1.11
N ASN A 288 23.83 -28.06 0.73
CA ASN A 288 25.11 -28.33 0.11
C ASN A 288 26.06 -29.13 1.04
N ILE A 289 26.09 -28.80 2.33
CA ILE A 289 26.87 -29.53 3.34
C ILE A 289 26.40 -30.97 3.42
N GLU A 290 25.10 -31.22 3.42
CA GLU A 290 24.57 -32.58 3.51
C GLU A 290 24.92 -33.40 2.26
N GLU A 291 24.84 -32.81 1.06
CA GLU A 291 25.31 -33.45 -0.16
C GLU A 291 26.80 -33.80 -0.14
N VAL A 292 27.64 -32.87 0.33
CA VAL A 292 29.08 -33.09 0.46
C VAL A 292 29.38 -34.19 1.47
N LYS A 293 28.68 -34.24 2.61
CA LYS A 293 28.80 -35.33 3.60
C LYS A 293 28.43 -36.69 3.00
N ILE A 294 27.39 -36.75 2.16
CA ILE A 294 27.01 -37.99 1.46
C ILE A 294 28.11 -38.43 0.49
N ARG A 295 28.67 -37.51 -0.30
CA ARG A 295 29.79 -37.83 -1.22
C ARG A 295 31.03 -38.29 -0.47
N LEU A 296 31.38 -37.62 0.63
CA LEU A 296 32.53 -37.99 1.46
C LEU A 296 32.38 -39.40 2.04
N ARG A 297 31.18 -39.78 2.50
CA ARG A 297 30.89 -41.16 2.93
C ARG A 297 31.15 -42.18 1.84
N LYS A 298 30.67 -41.93 0.61
CA LYS A 298 30.93 -42.81 -0.54
C LYS A 298 32.42 -42.93 -0.85
N TYR A 299 33.16 -41.83 -0.84
CA TYR A 299 34.61 -41.88 -1.06
C TYR A 299 35.33 -42.68 0.02
N HIS A 300 34.94 -42.58 1.29
CA HIS A 300 35.51 -43.43 2.35
C HIS A 300 35.18 -44.91 2.15
N GLU A 301 33.96 -45.24 1.73
CA GLU A 301 33.58 -46.63 1.41
C GLU A 301 34.41 -47.18 0.23
N GLU A 302 34.60 -46.39 -0.83
CA GLU A 302 35.45 -46.74 -1.97
C GLU A 302 36.92 -46.91 -1.56
N GLU A 303 37.45 -45.99 -0.75
CA GLU A 303 38.82 -46.07 -0.22
C GLU A 303 39.04 -47.36 0.57
N GLU A 304 38.12 -47.71 1.47
CA GLU A 304 38.17 -48.96 2.23
C GLU A 304 38.07 -50.20 1.33
N TYR A 305 37.27 -50.14 0.27
CA TYR A 305 37.23 -51.18 -0.74
C TYR A 305 38.58 -51.34 -1.47
N TYR A 306 39.18 -50.24 -1.92
CA TYR A 306 40.49 -50.28 -2.57
C TYR A 306 41.60 -50.78 -1.65
N LYS A 307 41.61 -50.42 -0.37
CA LYS A 307 42.55 -50.98 0.63
C LYS A 307 42.42 -52.50 0.77
N LYS A 308 41.21 -53.05 0.72
CA LYS A 308 41.00 -54.51 0.72
C LYS A 308 41.56 -55.14 -0.55
N LEU A 309 41.25 -54.53 -1.70
CA LEU A 309 41.70 -55.00 -3.01
C LEU A 309 43.24 -54.99 -3.11
N GLU A 310 43.90 -53.96 -2.57
CA GLU A 310 45.35 -53.84 -2.52
C GLU A 310 45.97 -54.98 -1.70
N LYS A 311 45.40 -55.29 -0.52
CA LYS A 311 45.84 -56.43 0.31
C LYS A 311 45.65 -57.77 -0.41
N GLU A 312 44.56 -57.95 -1.16
CA GLU A 312 44.35 -59.14 -1.96
C GLU A 312 45.35 -59.25 -3.12
N ASN A 313 45.63 -58.14 -3.80
CA ASN A 313 46.64 -58.09 -4.86
C ASN A 313 48.03 -58.47 -4.32
N GLN A 314 48.43 -57.94 -3.17
CA GLN A 314 49.70 -58.31 -2.52
C GLN A 314 49.78 -59.81 -2.22
N LYS A 315 48.68 -60.42 -1.74
CA LYS A 315 48.62 -61.88 -1.52
C LYS A 315 48.76 -62.67 -2.82
N LEU A 316 48.10 -62.22 -3.88
CA LEU A 316 48.18 -62.85 -5.20
C LEU A 316 49.56 -62.71 -5.83
N GLU A 317 50.22 -61.56 -5.69
CA GLU A 317 51.60 -61.36 -6.13
C GLU A 317 52.55 -62.30 -5.42
N TYR A 318 52.42 -62.43 -4.10
CA TYR A 318 53.22 -63.37 -3.32
C TYR A 318 53.00 -64.83 -3.78
N ALA A 319 51.74 -65.24 -3.97
CA ALA A 319 51.41 -66.57 -4.49
C ALA A 319 51.99 -66.81 -5.90
N ASN A 320 51.90 -65.82 -6.79
CA ASN A 320 52.47 -65.89 -8.13
C ASN A 320 54.00 -66.01 -8.12
N GLN A 321 54.68 -65.28 -7.23
CA GLN A 321 56.14 -65.41 -7.06
C GLN A 321 56.52 -66.82 -6.59
N LYS A 322 55.78 -67.37 -5.62
CA LYS A 322 55.98 -68.75 -5.13
C LYS A 322 55.78 -69.78 -6.24
N LEU A 323 54.70 -69.66 -7.02
CA LEU A 323 54.44 -70.54 -8.17
C LEU A 323 55.53 -70.44 -9.24
N LYS A 324 56.09 -69.24 -9.49
CA LYS A 324 57.23 -69.08 -10.41
C LYS A 324 58.47 -69.81 -9.93
N GLN A 325 58.76 -69.77 -8.62
CA GLN A 325 59.87 -70.51 -8.01
C GLN A 325 59.66 -72.02 -8.14
N GLU A 326 58.50 -72.54 -7.72
CA GLU A 326 58.14 -73.97 -7.82
C GLU A 326 58.22 -74.46 -9.27
N LYS A 327 57.73 -73.67 -10.24
CA LYS A 327 57.85 -74.00 -11.68
C LYS A 327 59.32 -74.07 -12.12
N GLY A 328 60.18 -73.19 -11.64
CA GLY A 328 61.62 -73.20 -11.90
C GLY A 328 62.31 -74.45 -11.34
N GLU A 329 61.93 -74.87 -10.13
CA GLU A 329 62.40 -76.11 -9.51
C GLU A 329 61.97 -77.33 -10.33
N ILE A 330 60.69 -77.42 -10.70
CA ILE A 330 60.16 -78.52 -11.52
C ILE A 330 60.87 -78.60 -12.87
N LEU A 331 61.11 -77.47 -13.54
CA LEU A 331 61.85 -77.44 -14.81
C LEU A 331 63.26 -77.99 -14.65
N SER A 332 63.95 -77.59 -13.58
CA SER A 332 65.30 -78.07 -13.26
C SER A 332 65.31 -79.57 -12.96
N GLU A 333 64.35 -80.06 -12.17
CA GLU A 333 64.17 -81.48 -11.86
C GLU A 333 63.86 -82.29 -13.13
N ASN A 334 62.96 -81.79 -14.00
CA ASN A 334 62.66 -82.41 -15.28
C ASN A 334 63.88 -82.50 -16.19
N GLN A 335 64.69 -81.44 -16.26
CA GLN A 335 65.92 -81.45 -17.04
C GLN A 335 66.92 -82.47 -16.49
N ARG A 336 67.06 -82.57 -15.17
CA ARG A 336 67.88 -83.58 -14.49
C ARG A 336 67.40 -85.01 -14.79
N LEU A 337 66.09 -85.26 -14.68
CA LEU A 337 65.48 -86.55 -15.00
C LEU A 337 65.64 -86.91 -16.47
N THR A 338 65.49 -85.95 -17.38
CA THR A 338 65.70 -86.14 -18.82
C THR A 338 67.14 -86.54 -19.11
N ASN A 339 68.12 -85.84 -18.52
CA ASN A 339 69.55 -86.19 -18.63
C ASN A 339 69.83 -87.60 -18.07
N LYS A 340 69.24 -87.94 -16.93
CA LYS A 340 69.36 -89.28 -16.32
C LYS A 340 68.74 -90.36 -17.21
N SER A 341 67.56 -90.10 -17.78
CA SER A 341 66.89 -90.99 -18.73
C SER A 341 67.71 -91.21 -20.00
N GLN A 342 68.27 -90.15 -20.58
CA GLN A 342 69.20 -90.26 -21.72
C GLN A 342 70.44 -91.08 -21.39
N ARG A 343 71.03 -90.88 -20.20
CA ARG A 343 72.19 -91.66 -19.74
C ARG A 343 71.85 -93.12 -19.55
N LEU A 344 70.68 -93.42 -18.97
CA LEU A 344 70.18 -94.79 -18.84
C LEU A 344 69.88 -95.43 -20.20
N ARG A 345 69.32 -94.70 -21.16
CA ARG A 345 69.16 -95.16 -22.55
C ARG A 345 70.52 -95.49 -23.20
N LYS A 346 71.53 -94.63 -23.03
CA LYS A 346 72.89 -94.91 -23.54
C LYS A 346 73.48 -96.18 -22.90
N LEU A 347 73.34 -96.33 -21.58
CA LEU A 347 73.78 -97.53 -20.87
C LEU A 347 73.01 -98.78 -21.31
N LYS A 348 71.71 -98.67 -21.53
CA LYS A 348 70.86 -99.73 -22.05
C LYS A 348 71.30 -100.15 -23.46
N ASN A 349 71.45 -99.19 -24.38
CA ASN A 349 71.92 -99.46 -25.74
C ASN A 349 73.32 -100.10 -25.72
N ALA A 350 74.24 -99.61 -24.90
CA ALA A 350 75.56 -100.21 -24.75
C ALA A 350 75.50 -101.64 -24.19
N ALA A 351 74.57 -101.93 -23.27
CA ALA A 351 74.34 -103.28 -22.77
C ALA A 351 73.70 -104.19 -23.84
N GLU A 352 72.75 -103.67 -24.62
CA GLU A 352 72.13 -104.38 -25.76
C GLU A 352 73.16 -104.67 -26.86
N GLU A 353 74.02 -103.72 -27.23
CA GLU A 353 75.15 -103.95 -28.16
C GLU A 353 76.12 -105.00 -27.61
N LYS A 354 76.39 -104.99 -26.30
CA LYS A 354 77.24 -106.01 -25.66
C LYS A 354 76.58 -107.38 -25.66
N ILE A 355 75.26 -107.46 -25.44
CA ILE A 355 74.46 -108.68 -25.55
C ILE A 355 74.45 -109.17 -27.00
N GLU A 356 74.22 -108.29 -27.97
CA GLU A 356 74.19 -108.63 -29.40
C GLU A 356 75.58 -109.08 -29.89
N TYR A 357 76.65 -108.43 -29.45
CA TYR A 357 78.04 -108.86 -29.67
C TYR A 357 78.28 -110.25 -29.04
N LEU A 358 77.83 -110.48 -27.82
CA LEU A 358 77.93 -111.79 -27.16
C LEU A 358 77.08 -112.86 -27.88
N GLN A 359 75.90 -112.51 -28.41
CA GLN A 359 75.01 -113.41 -29.17
C GLN A 359 75.55 -113.75 -30.57
N LYS A 360 76.27 -112.82 -31.24
CA LYS A 360 76.91 -113.03 -32.54
C LYS A 360 78.29 -113.72 -32.47
N ARG A 361 78.85 -113.98 -31.28
CA ARG A 361 80.08 -114.77 -31.12
C ARG A 361 79.89 -116.22 -31.57
N SER A 362 80.75 -116.68 -32.48
CA SER A 362 80.82 -118.09 -32.88
C SER A 362 81.39 -118.95 -31.74
N PHE A 363 81.07 -120.25 -31.73
CA PHE A 363 81.41 -121.23 -30.69
C PHE A 363 82.86 -121.12 -30.17
N TRP A 364 83.82 -120.88 -31.06
CA TRP A 364 85.25 -120.79 -30.73
C TRP A 364 85.66 -119.49 -30.02
N GLN A 365 84.90 -118.40 -30.17
CA GLN A 365 85.19 -117.13 -29.45
C GLN A 365 84.64 -117.13 -28.01
N ARG A 366 83.73 -118.05 -27.65
CA ARG A 366 83.21 -118.19 -26.27
C ARG A 366 84.10 -119.08 -25.38
N LEU A 367 85.02 -119.88 -25.93
CA LEU A 367 85.87 -120.79 -25.17
C LEU A 367 87.22 -120.20 -24.73
N LEU A 368 87.67 -119.06 -25.31
CA LEU A 368 89.05 -118.55 -25.14
C LEU A 368 89.17 -117.17 -24.47
N ASN A 369 88.07 -116.61 -23.96
CA ASN A 369 87.99 -115.32 -23.24
C ASN A 369 89.03 -114.25 -23.63
N LYS A 370 89.03 -113.89 -24.93
CA LYS A 370 89.52 -112.60 -25.43
C LYS A 370 88.35 -111.74 -25.90
#